data_AF-A0A930N4A3-F1
#
_entry.id   AF-A0A930N4A3-F1
#
_cell.length_a   1.000
_cell.length_b   1.000
_cell.length_c   1.000
_cell.angle_alpha   90.00
_cell.angle_beta   90.00
_cell.angle_gamma   90.00
#
_symmetry.space_group_name_H-M   'P 1'
#
loop_
_entity.id
_entity.type
_entity.pdbx_description
1 polymer ?
#
loop_
_entity_poly.entity_id
_entity_poly.type
_entity_poly.pdbx_seq_one_letter_code
_entity_poly.pdbx_strand_id
1 'polypeptide(L)'
;TPLALDLKGYHLTIVKPPIHISTAEAFRGLLPLKPAATPIEELVARPVAEWRDCLFNDFEPSLFPHHPVLSEIKDELYALGADFALMTGSGAALYALSRQQLQLDSLRRADYFLYEGKL
;
A
#
# COMPACT_ATOMS: atom_id res chain seq x y z
N THR A 1 17.49 14.58 11.26
CA THR A 1 16.51 15.68 11.30
C THR A 1 15.12 15.08 11.21
N PRO A 2 14.09 15.59 11.88
CA PRO A 2 12.72 15.10 11.68
C PRO A 2 12.34 15.19 10.20
N LEU A 3 11.68 14.17 9.68
CA LEU A 3 11.17 14.19 8.31
C LEU A 3 10.04 15.22 8.21
N ALA A 4 10.16 16.17 7.29
CA ALA A 4 9.11 17.14 7.00
C ALA A 4 8.09 16.53 6.03
N LEU A 5 7.17 15.71 6.57
CA LEU A 5 6.07 15.11 5.81
C LEU A 5 4.74 15.68 6.31
N ASP A 6 3.99 16.33 5.42
CA ASP A 6 2.65 16.85 5.70
C ASP A 6 1.60 16.09 4.90
N LEU A 7 0.82 15.26 5.60
CA LEU A 7 -0.30 14.51 5.05
C LEU A 7 -1.66 15.16 5.37
N LYS A 8 -1.67 16.40 5.89
CA LYS A 8 -2.91 17.09 6.23
C LYS A 8 -3.85 17.17 5.03
N GLY A 9 -5.08 16.73 5.24
CA GLY A 9 -6.11 16.74 4.21
C GLY A 9 -6.02 15.58 3.23
N TYR A 10 -5.16 14.59 3.47
CA TYR A 10 -5.32 13.26 2.88
C TYR A 10 -6.31 12.43 3.69
N HIS A 11 -6.87 11.43 3.03
CA HIS A 11 -7.60 10.33 3.60
C HIS A 11 -6.71 9.09 3.55
N LEU A 12 -6.65 8.35 4.65
CA LEU A 12 -6.05 7.03 4.74
C LEU A 12 -7.18 6.00 4.60
N THR A 13 -7.10 5.19 3.56
CA THR A 13 -7.92 3.99 3.40
C THR A 13 -7.10 2.76 3.76
N ILE A 14 -7.68 1.79 4.47
CA ILE A 14 -7.10 0.48 4.73
C ILE A 14 -8.08 -0.59 4.26
N VAL A 15 -7.59 -1.53 3.47
CA VAL A 15 -8.33 -2.70 3.00
C VAL A 15 -7.54 -3.94 3.37
N LYS A 16 -8.15 -4.85 4.14
CA LYS A 16 -7.51 -6.09 4.54
C LYS A 16 -8.44 -7.27 4.24
N PRO A 17 -8.09 -8.15 3.28
CA PRO A 17 -8.82 -9.39 3.03
C PRO A 17 -8.59 -10.39 4.18
N PRO A 18 -9.39 -11.47 4.29
CA PRO A 18 -9.22 -12.51 5.30
C PRO A 18 -8.05 -13.47 5.00
N ILE A 19 -6.93 -12.93 4.51
CA ILE A 19 -5.71 -13.68 4.21
C ILE A 19 -4.73 -13.48 5.36
N HIS A 20 -4.11 -14.58 5.77
CA HIS A 20 -3.04 -14.57 6.74
C HIS A 20 -1.73 -15.03 6.07
N ILE A 21 -0.80 -14.09 5.89
CA ILE A 21 0.55 -14.38 5.40
C ILE A 21 1.48 -14.34 6.61
N SER A 22 2.14 -15.46 6.90
CA SER A 22 3.11 -15.46 7.99
C SER A 22 4.34 -14.65 7.60
N THR A 23 4.99 -13.99 8.55
CA THR A 23 6.25 -13.30 8.29
C THR A 23 7.30 -14.26 7.71
N ALA A 24 7.35 -15.51 8.20
CA ALA A 24 8.27 -16.52 7.67
C ALA A 24 7.99 -16.89 6.20
N GLU A 25 6.72 -16.93 5.78
CA GLU A 25 6.31 -17.13 4.39
C GLU A 25 6.74 -15.96 3.51
N ALA A 26 6.42 -14.72 3.93
CA ALA A 26 6.76 -13.52 3.17
C ALA A 26 8.27 -13.38 2.95
N PHE A 27 9.08 -13.63 3.98
CA PHE A 27 10.54 -13.56 3.88
C PHE A 27 11.14 -14.70 3.05
N ARG A 28 10.49 -15.87 2.97
CA ARG A 28 10.99 -17.00 2.16
C ARG A 28 10.96 -16.71 0.66
N GLY A 29 9.98 -15.92 0.21
CA GLY A 29 9.85 -15.52 -1.19
C GLY A 29 10.62 -14.25 -1.54
N LEU A 30 11.26 -13.59 -0.57
CA LEU A 30 11.95 -12.32 -0.81
C LEU A 30 13.13 -12.53 -1.76
N LEU A 31 13.14 -11.75 -2.84
CA LEU A 31 14.23 -11.78 -3.82
C LEU A 31 15.47 -11.07 -3.25
N PRO A 32 16.69 -11.38 -3.74
CA PRO A 32 17.88 -10.63 -3.38
C PRO A 32 17.70 -9.14 -3.68
N LEU A 33 17.64 -8.32 -2.64
CA LEU A 33 17.45 -6.88 -2.76
C LEU A 33 18.80 -6.21 -3.01
N LYS A 34 18.84 -5.33 -4.00
CA LYS A 34 19.94 -4.37 -4.13
C LYS A 34 19.65 -3.18 -3.21
N PRO A 35 20.67 -2.55 -2.62
CA PRO A 35 20.48 -1.29 -1.93
C PRO A 35 19.73 -0.31 -2.85
N ALA A 36 18.66 0.31 -2.32
CA ALA A 36 17.96 1.35 -3.04
C ALA A 36 18.96 2.47 -3.40
N ALA A 37 18.92 2.94 -4.64
CA ALA A 37 19.80 3.99 -5.10
C ALA A 37 19.50 5.34 -4.43
N THR A 38 18.25 5.52 -4.00
CA THR A 38 17.75 6.75 -3.36
C THR A 38 17.30 6.43 -1.94
N PRO A 39 17.77 7.20 -0.92
CA PRO A 39 17.30 7.08 0.45
C PRO A 39 15.78 7.29 0.56
N ILE A 40 15.14 6.57 1.49
CA ILE A 40 13.68 6.63 1.67
C ILE A 40 13.21 8.04 2.02
N GLU A 41 14.02 8.79 2.78
CA GLU A 41 13.75 10.16 3.22
C GLU A 41 13.62 11.12 2.04
N GLU A 42 14.39 10.90 0.96
CA GLU A 42 14.31 11.69 -0.26
C GLU A 42 13.08 11.35 -1.09
N LEU A 43 12.63 10.09 -1.06
CA LEU A 43 11.45 9.64 -1.79
C LEU A 43 10.17 10.17 -1.15
N VAL A 44 10.04 10.06 0.17
CA VAL A 44 8.86 10.53 0.92
C VAL A 44 8.80 12.06 1.02
N ALA A 45 9.88 12.77 0.67
CA ALA A 45 9.86 14.24 0.54
C ALA A 45 9.23 14.72 -0.78
N ARG A 46 9.03 13.82 -1.75
CA ARG A 46 8.33 14.13 -3.02
C ARG A 46 6.81 14.19 -2.81
N PRO A 47 6.06 14.85 -3.70
CA PRO A 47 4.60 14.78 -3.69
C PRO A 47 4.09 13.33 -3.66
N VAL A 48 3.06 13.06 -2.86
CA VAL A 48 2.49 11.69 -2.68
C VAL A 48 2.13 11.03 -4.02
N ALA A 49 1.65 11.79 -5.00
CA ALA A 49 1.33 11.27 -6.33
C ALA A 49 2.55 10.68 -7.08
N GLU A 50 3.77 11.11 -6.76
CA GLU A 50 5.00 10.56 -7.34
C GLU A 50 5.46 9.27 -6.65
N TRP A 51 4.92 8.96 -5.47
CA TRP A 51 5.33 7.80 -4.69
C TRP A 51 5.02 6.49 -5.40
N ARG A 52 3.96 6.45 -6.21
CA ARG A 52 3.57 5.27 -7.00
C ARG A 52 4.72 4.69 -7.82
N ASP A 53 5.58 5.56 -8.35
CA ASP A 53 6.65 5.18 -9.27
C ASP A 53 8.01 4.99 -8.59
N CYS A 54 8.11 5.25 -7.28
CA CYS A 54 9.40 5.22 -6.58
C CYS A 54 9.37 4.56 -5.19
N LEU A 55 8.21 4.39 -4.55
CA LEU A 55 8.04 3.67 -3.30
C LEU A 55 7.40 2.32 -3.56
N PHE A 56 8.14 1.27 -3.21
CA PHE A 56 7.72 -0.11 -3.41
C PHE A 56 7.80 -0.89 -2.11
N ASN A 57 7.03 -1.97 -2.05
CA ASN A 57 7.14 -2.96 -1.01
C ASN A 57 7.75 -4.22 -1.62
N ASP A 58 8.93 -4.59 -1.14
CA ASP A 58 9.73 -5.68 -1.67
C ASP A 58 9.05 -7.06 -1.58
N PHE A 59 8.01 -7.20 -0.76
CA PHE A 59 7.21 -8.42 -0.68
C PHE A 59 6.15 -8.53 -1.77
N GLU A 60 5.71 -7.42 -2.38
CA GLU A 60 4.65 -7.47 -3.41
C GLU A 60 5.01 -8.35 -4.61
N PRO A 61 6.22 -8.27 -5.20
CA PRO A 61 6.59 -9.09 -6.35
C PRO A 61 6.55 -10.60 -6.07
N SER A 62 6.82 -11.02 -4.83
CA SER A 62 6.79 -12.44 -4.45
C SER A 62 5.41 -12.89 -3.98
N LEU A 63 4.65 -12.03 -3.29
CA LEU A 63 3.35 -12.41 -2.72
C LEU A 63 2.19 -12.27 -3.70
N PHE A 64 2.17 -11.26 -4.58
CA PHE A 64 1.03 -11.02 -5.49
C PHE A 64 0.75 -12.20 -6.45
N PRO A 65 1.76 -12.88 -7.02
CA PRO A 65 1.50 -14.07 -7.84
C PRO A 65 0.83 -15.22 -7.07
N HIS A 66 1.07 -15.31 -5.76
CA HIS A 66 0.48 -16.33 -4.89
C HIS A 66 -0.84 -15.90 -4.26
N HIS A 67 -1.07 -14.59 -4.14
CA HIS A 67 -2.25 -13.97 -3.57
C HIS A 67 -2.78 -12.85 -4.49
N PRO A 68 -3.34 -13.17 -5.69
CA PRO A 68 -3.70 -12.18 -6.72
C PRO A 68 -4.71 -11.12 -6.25
N VAL A 69 -5.53 -11.46 -5.26
CA VAL A 69 -6.48 -10.53 -4.65
C VAL A 69 -5.79 -9.29 -4.05
N LEU A 70 -4.52 -9.39 -3.63
CA LEU A 70 -3.77 -8.25 -3.13
C LEU A 70 -3.47 -7.25 -4.24
N SER A 71 -3.02 -7.72 -5.40
CA SER A 71 -2.87 -6.86 -6.59
C SER A 71 -4.21 -6.28 -7.05
N GLU A 72 -5.28 -7.08 -7.06
CA GLU A 72 -6.62 -6.61 -7.44
C GLU A 72 -7.10 -5.48 -6.52
N ILE A 73 -6.91 -5.61 -5.20
CA ILE A 73 -7.25 -4.55 -4.24
C ILE A 73 -6.41 -3.29 -4.52
N LYS A 74 -5.11 -3.44 -4.79
CA LYS A 74 -4.21 -2.31 -5.08
C LYS A 74 -4.66 -1.56 -6.34
N ASP A 75 -4.95 -2.31 -7.40
CA ASP A 75 -5.40 -1.74 -8.68
C ASP A 75 -6.77 -1.06 -8.55
N GLU A 76 -7.68 -1.66 -7.79
CA GLU A 76 -8.99 -1.06 -7.51
C GLU A 76 -8.86 0.23 -6.68
N LEU A 77 -7.98 0.27 -5.67
CA LEU A 77 -7.72 1.50 -4.91
C LEU A 77 -7.25 2.65 -5.83
N TYR A 78 -6.37 2.35 -6.79
CA TYR A 78 -5.96 3.33 -7.81
C TYR A 78 -7.11 3.70 -8.76
N ALA A 79 -7.93 2.74 -9.18
CA ALA A 79 -9.10 2.99 -10.04
C ALA A 79 -10.14 3.90 -9.35
N LEU A 80 -10.26 3.81 -8.03
CA LEU A 80 -11.13 4.65 -7.20
C LEU A 80 -10.55 6.06 -6.95
N GLY A 81 -9.32 6.35 -7.39
CA GLY A 81 -8.70 7.66 -7.30
C GLY A 81 -7.69 7.84 -6.16
N ALA A 82 -7.09 6.75 -5.65
CA ALA A 82 -5.94 6.87 -4.75
C ALA A 82 -4.77 7.58 -5.43
N ASP A 83 -4.15 8.53 -4.73
CA ASP A 83 -2.89 9.15 -5.15
C ASP A 83 -1.72 8.18 -4.98
N PHE A 84 -1.81 7.31 -3.97
CA PHE A 84 -0.83 6.27 -3.68
C PHE A 84 -1.50 5.10 -2.97
N ALA A 85 -1.10 3.87 -3.30
CA ALA A 85 -1.51 2.66 -2.61
C ALA A 85 -0.36 1.65 -2.54
N LEU A 86 -0.24 0.96 -1.40
CA LEU A 86 0.81 -0.02 -1.15
C LEU A 86 0.35 -1.08 -0.14
N MET A 87 0.89 -2.29 -0.24
CA MET A 87 0.80 -3.25 0.86
C MET A 87 1.60 -2.76 2.08
N THR A 88 1.07 -2.93 3.30
CA THR A 88 1.81 -2.58 4.53
C THR A 88 2.58 -3.78 5.10
N GLY A 89 3.87 -3.62 5.33
CA GLY A 89 4.76 -4.66 5.86
C GLY A 89 4.74 -5.93 5.00
N SER A 90 4.72 -7.10 5.65
CA SER A 90 4.59 -8.40 4.96
C SER A 90 3.14 -8.75 4.56
N GLY A 91 2.22 -7.78 4.60
CA GLY A 91 0.80 -7.99 4.28
C GLY A 91 -0.03 -8.59 5.41
N ALA A 92 -1.29 -8.95 5.16
CA ALA A 92 -2.02 -8.86 3.88
C ALA A 92 -2.81 -7.54 3.70
N ALA A 93 -2.64 -6.57 4.58
CA ALA A 93 -3.35 -5.30 4.47
C ALA A 93 -2.73 -4.40 3.39
N LEU A 94 -3.59 -3.71 2.65
CA LEU A 94 -3.24 -2.62 1.75
C LEU A 94 -3.73 -1.30 2.33
N TYR A 95 -2.98 -0.24 2.09
CA TYR A 95 -3.42 1.11 2.40
C TYR A 95 -3.35 2.00 1.17
N ALA A 96 -4.17 3.04 1.17
CA ALA A 96 -4.13 4.10 0.17
C ALA A 96 -4.18 5.48 0.82
N LEU A 97 -3.55 6.43 0.16
CA LEU A 97 -3.64 7.85 0.43
C LEU A 97 -4.38 8.53 -0.72
N SER A 98 -5.36 9.35 -0.40
CA SER A 98 -6.13 10.11 -1.38
C SER A 98 -6.49 11.51 -0.87
N ARG A 99 -6.50 12.51 -1.74
CA ARG A 99 -7.01 13.86 -1.40
C ARG A 99 -8.52 13.89 -1.15
N GLN A 100 -9.25 12.94 -1.70
CA GLN A 100 -10.69 12.80 -1.55
C GLN A 100 -11.04 11.44 -0.96
N GLN A 101 -12.21 11.37 -0.33
CA GLN A 101 -12.74 10.11 0.16
C GLN A 101 -13.02 9.14 -0.99
N LEU A 102 -12.55 7.90 -0.88
CA LEU A 102 -12.73 6.85 -1.89
C LEU A 102 -14.11 6.18 -1.73
N GLN A 103 -14.76 5.86 -2.86
CA GLN A 103 -16.04 5.12 -2.85
C GLN A 103 -15.76 3.61 -2.83
N LEU A 104 -15.71 3.01 -1.64
CA LEU A 104 -15.23 1.63 -1.44
C LEU A 104 -16.26 0.52 -1.73
N ASP A 105 -17.37 0.81 -2.42
CA ASP A 105 -18.45 -0.17 -2.65
C ASP A 105 -17.98 -1.41 -3.41
N SER A 106 -17.08 -1.24 -4.38
CA SER A 106 -16.49 -2.33 -5.16
C SER A 106 -15.61 -3.27 -4.31
N LEU A 107 -15.03 -2.76 -3.22
CA LEU A 107 -14.17 -3.48 -2.28
C LEU A 107 -14.93 -4.00 -1.04
N ARG A 108 -16.22 -3.67 -0.91
CA ARG A 108 -17.05 -4.13 0.20
C ARG A 108 -17.32 -5.63 0.09
N ARG A 109 -16.75 -6.40 1.00
CA ARG A 109 -16.99 -7.84 1.19
C ARG A 109 -17.24 -8.10 2.67
N ALA A 110 -18.03 -9.13 2.98
CA ALA A 110 -18.45 -9.41 4.36
C ALA A 110 -17.29 -9.77 5.30
N ASP A 111 -16.22 -10.30 4.74
CA ASP A 111 -15.01 -10.79 5.40
C ASP A 111 -13.81 -9.84 5.28
N TYR A 112 -13.96 -8.72 4.56
CA TYR A 112 -12.92 -7.71 4.45
C TYR A 112 -13.02 -6.72 5.60
N PHE A 113 -11.87 -6.40 6.19
CA PHE A 113 -11.77 -5.21 7.03
C PHE A 113 -11.55 -3.98 6.13
N LEU A 114 -12.43 -3.00 6.28
CA LEU A 114 -12.34 -1.71 5.60
C LEU A 114 -12.31 -0.60 6.63
N TYR A 115 -11.38 0.33 6.45
CA TYR A 115 -11.31 1.56 7.23
C TYR A 115 -10.99 2.72 6.30
N GLU A 116 -11.57 3.88 6.59
CA GLU A 116 -11.18 5.13 5.96
C GLU A 116 -11.27 6.27 6.97
N GLY A 117 -10.24 7.12 7.02
CA GLY A 117 -10.17 8.24 7.95
C GLY A 117 -9.33 9.38 7.42
N LYS A 118 -9.63 10.60 7.84
CA LYS A 118 -8.87 11.79 7.46
C LYS A 118 -7.61 11.93 8.33
N LEU A 119 -6.50 12.30 7.70
CA LEU A 119 -5.22 12.63 8.34
C LEU A 119 -5.11 14.14 8.65
#